data_AF-A0A1H7MCW7-F1
#
_entry.id   AF-A0A1H7MCW7-F1
#
_cell.length_a   1.000
_cell.length_b   1.000
_cell.length_c   1.000
_cell.angle_alpha   90.00
_cell.angle_beta   90.00
_cell.angle_gamma   90.00
#
_symmetry.space_group_name_H-M   'P 1'
#
loop_
_entity.id
_entity.type
_entity.pdbx_description
1 polymer ?
#
loop_
_entity_poly.entity_id
_entity_poly.type
_entity_poly.pdbx_seq_one_letter_code
_entity_poly.pdbx_strand_id
1 'polypeptide(L)' 'MTYTTEINRSATKVLGEDISAAVYAAMQRIVDYRLYRRTIRELSQLGAHDLADLGLHRSEIRRVARETVYGRRS' A
#
# COMPACT_ATOMS: atom_id res chain seq x y z
N MET A 1 48.47 -25.73 -4.50
CA MET A 1 47.34 -25.38 -5.40
C MET A 1 46.17 -24.96 -4.51
N THR A 2 45.91 -23.67 -4.41
CA THR A 2 44.78 -23.13 -3.62
C THR A 2 43.78 -22.53 -4.60
N TYR A 3 42.63 -23.19 -4.76
CA TYR A 3 41.50 -22.64 -5.49
C TYR A 3 40.86 -21.57 -4.62
N THR A 4 41.26 -20.31 -4.80
CA THR A 4 40.56 -19.19 -4.18
C THR A 4 39.21 -19.07 -4.88
N THR A 5 38.15 -19.52 -4.20
CA THR A 5 36.77 -19.22 -4.57
C THR A 5 36.50 -17.75 -4.29
N GLU A 6 36.72 -16.91 -5.30
CA GLU A 6 36.17 -15.56 -5.34
C GLU A 6 34.65 -15.66 -5.56
N ILE A 7 33.91 -15.98 -4.49
CA ILE A 7 32.46 -15.91 -4.51
C ILE A 7 32.08 -14.43 -4.57
N ASN A 8 31.88 -13.95 -5.79
CA ASN A 8 30.99 -12.88 -6.23
C ASN A 8 30.23 -12.17 -5.08
N ARG A 9 30.93 -11.29 -4.34
CA ARG A 9 30.35 -10.46 -3.27
C ARG A 9 29.28 -9.49 -3.79
N SER A 10 29.20 -9.31 -5.10
CA SER A 10 28.19 -8.50 -5.80
C SER A 10 26.84 -9.22 -5.93
N ALA A 11 26.80 -10.51 -6.26
CA ALA A 11 25.55 -11.24 -6.45
C ALA A 11 24.76 -11.43 -5.13
N THR A 12 25.44 -11.73 -4.03
CA THR A 12 24.78 -11.90 -2.72
C THR A 12 24.22 -10.58 -2.18
N LYS A 13 24.85 -9.45 -2.50
CA LYS A 13 24.39 -8.12 -2.08
C LYS A 13 23.17 -7.65 -2.87
N VAL A 14 23.15 -7.88 -4.19
CA VAL A 14 22.01 -7.55 -5.07
C VAL A 14 20.76 -8.36 -4.67
N LEU A 15 20.90 -9.67 -4.45
CA LEU A 15 19.79 -10.52 -4.02
C LEU A 15 19.19 -10.08 -2.66
N GLY A 16 20.03 -9.66 -1.71
CA GLY A 16 19.57 -9.16 -0.41
C GLY A 16 18.81 -7.84 -0.49
N GLU A 17 19.27 -6.92 -1.34
CA GLU A 17 18.63 -5.61 -1.55
C GLU A 17 17.26 -5.76 -2.23
N ASP A 18 17.15 -6.59 -3.26
CA ASP A 18 15.89 -6.88 -3.96
C ASP A 18 14.85 -7.55 -3.05
N ILE A 19 15.26 -8.51 -2.22
CA ILE A 19 14.38 -9.18 -1.26
C ILE A 19 13.88 -8.17 -0.21
N SER A 20 14.78 -7.33 0.31
CA SER A 20 14.40 -6.32 1.30
C SER A 20 13.36 -5.35 0.71
N ALA A 21 13.59 -4.83 -0.49
CA ALA A 21 12.66 -3.95 -1.20
C ALA A 21 11.30 -4.61 -1.45
N ALA A 22 11.29 -5.89 -1.83
CA ALA A 22 10.06 -6.65 -2.02
C ALA A 22 9.26 -6.82 -0.72
N VAL A 23 9.93 -7.12 0.40
CA VAL A 23 9.29 -7.22 1.71
C VAL A 23 8.71 -5.87 2.15
N TYR A 24 9.47 -4.78 1.99
CA TYR A 24 8.97 -3.44 2.29
C TYR A 24 7.74 -3.09 1.46
N ALA A 25 7.75 -3.37 0.15
CA ALA A 25 6.61 -3.13 -0.73
C ALA A 25 5.38 -3.97 -0.33
N ALA A 26 5.58 -5.23 0.06
CA ALA A 26 4.51 -6.10 0.52
C ALA A 26 3.90 -5.58 1.83
N MET A 27 4.73 -5.17 2.79
CA MET A 27 4.28 -4.59 4.06
C MET A 27 3.50 -3.29 3.83
N GLN A 28 4.01 -2.40 2.98
CA GLN A 28 3.32 -1.16 2.62
C GLN A 28 1.93 -1.46 2.05
N ARG A 29 1.84 -2.43 1.13
CA ARG A 29 0.56 -2.82 0.52
C ARG A 29 -0.46 -3.34 1.52
N ILE A 30 -0.01 -4.07 2.56
CA ILE A 30 -0.87 -4.52 3.65
C ILE A 30 -1.36 -3.34 4.49
N VAL A 31 -0.46 -2.41 4.84
CA VAL A 31 -0.81 -1.20 5.59
C VAL A 31 -1.83 -0.36 4.83
N ASP A 32 -1.59 -0.10 3.54
CA ASP A 32 -2.50 0.65 2.68
C ASP A 32 -3.85 -0.04 2.59
N TYR A 33 -3.87 -1.37 2.41
CA TYR A 33 -5.13 -2.11 2.33
C TYR A 33 -5.94 -2.04 3.64
N ARG A 34 -5.25 -2.10 4.79
CA ARG A 34 -5.90 -1.93 6.09
C ARG A 34 -6.47 -0.52 6.25
N LEU A 35 -5.74 0.50 5.84
CA LEU A 35 -6.20 1.88 5.86
C LEU A 35 -7.44 2.06 4.96
N TYR A 36 -7.40 1.56 3.73
CA TYR A 36 -8.53 1.60 2.80
C TYR A 36 -9.80 0.97 3.38
N ARG A 37 -9.67 -0.22 3.98
CA ARG A 37 -10.80 -0.92 4.62
C ARG A 37 -11.33 -0.16 5.82
N ARG A 38 -10.45 0.48 6.59
CA ARG A 38 -10.83 1.33 7.72
C ARG A 38 -11.60 2.57 7.23
N THR A 39 -11.09 3.29 6.24
CA THR A 39 -11.74 4.46 5.65
C THR A 39 -13.13 4.13 5.10
N ILE A 40 -13.27 2.99 4.39
CA ILE A 40 -14.59 2.55 3.94
C ILE A 40 -15.55 2.34 5.12
N ARG A 41 -15.09 1.69 6.20
CA ARG A 41 -15.93 1.41 7.36
C ARG A 41 -16.38 2.72 8.02
N GLU A 42 -15.45 3.64 8.27
CA GLU A 42 -15.72 4.93 8.90
C GLU A 42 -16.70 5.75 8.05
N LEU A 43 -16.46 5.90 6.76
CA LEU A 43 -17.37 6.62 5.85
C LEU A 43 -18.73 5.92 5.71
N SER A 44 -18.78 4.59 5.75
CA SER A 44 -20.04 3.84 5.65
C SER A 44 -20.89 3.96 6.92
N GLN A 45 -20.27 4.21 8.07
CA GLN A 45 -20.95 4.46 9.34
C GLN A 45 -21.62 5.83 9.40
N LEU A 46 -21.19 6.77 8.56
CA LEU A 46 -21.82 8.09 8.46
C LEU A 46 -23.25 8.00 7.89
N GLY A 47 -24.10 8.92 8.35
CA GLY A 47 -25.45 9.10 7.85
C GLY A 47 -25.47 9.63 6.41
N ALA A 48 -26.64 9.58 5.76
CA ALA A 48 -26.80 10.19 4.44
C ALA A 48 -26.64 11.72 4.48
N HIS A 49 -27.07 12.35 5.58
CA HIS A 49 -26.92 13.79 5.80
C HIS A 49 -25.44 14.17 6.00
N ASP A 50 -24.73 13.51 6.91
CA ASP A 50 -23.29 13.78 7.14
C ASP A 50 -22.46 13.61 5.86
N LEU A 51 -22.77 12.58 5.06
CA LEU A 51 -22.13 12.39 3.76
C LEU A 51 -22.46 13.54 2.79
N ALA A 52 -23.72 13.98 2.75
CA ALA A 52 -24.13 15.10 1.90
C ALA A 52 -23.49 16.43 2.33
N ASP A 53 -23.27 16.63 3.62
CA ASP A 53 -22.58 17.82 4.16
C ASP A 53 -21.10 17.85 3.73
N LEU A 54 -20.49 16.66 3.57
CA LEU A 54 -19.17 16.50 2.98
C LEU A 54 -19.18 16.58 1.44
N GLY A 55 -20.35 16.74 0.81
CA GLY A 55 -20.52 16.72 -0.64
C GLY A 55 -20.31 15.35 -1.26
N LEU A 56 -20.53 14.27 -0.50
CA LEU A 56 -20.28 12.89 -0.92
C LEU A 56 -21.58 12.09 -1.00
N HIS A 57 -21.67 11.23 -2.00
CA HIS A 57 -22.72 10.21 -2.06
C HIS A 57 -22.22 8.84 -1.56
N ARG A 58 -23.12 7.95 -1.07
CA ARG A 58 -22.75 6.60 -0.59
C ARG A 58 -22.00 5.77 -1.64
N SER A 59 -22.34 5.96 -2.92
CA SER A 59 -21.66 5.31 -4.05
C SER A 59 -20.19 5.75 -4.20
N GLU A 60 -19.83 6.93 -3.69
CA GLU A 60 -18.50 7.50 -3.81
C GLU A 60 -17.53 7.07 -2.71
N ILE A 61 -18.03 6.48 -1.62
CA ILE A 61 -17.21 6.05 -0.48
C ILE A 61 -16.00 5.20 -0.94
N ARG A 62 -16.23 4.24 -1.85
CA ARG A 62 -15.14 3.40 -2.36
C ARG A 62 -14.15 4.17 -3.24
N ARG A 63 -14.64 5.15 -4.00
CA ARG A 63 -13.81 6.01 -4.86
C ARG A 63 -12.92 6.88 -3.99
N VAL A 64 -13.51 7.60 -3.04
CA VAL A 64 -12.80 8.50 -2.12
C VAL A 64 -11.81 7.72 -1.26
N ALA A 65 -12.22 6.62 -0.63
CA ALA A 65 -11.31 5.81 0.19
C ALA A 65 -10.09 5.31 -0.60
N ARG A 66 -10.29 4.93 -1.88
CA ARG A 66 -9.19 4.52 -2.75
C ARG A 66 -8.29 5.71 -3.11
N GLU A 67 -8.86 6.87 -3.38
CA GLU A 67 -8.12 8.09 -3.70
C GLU A 67 -7.28 8.59 -2.50
N THR A 68 -7.83 8.55 -1.29
CA THR A 68 -7.14 8.95 -0.07
C THR A 68 -5.93 8.07 0.24
N VAL A 69 -6.02 6.76 -0.04
CA VAL A 69 -4.96 5.81 0.31
C VAL A 69 -3.93 5.64 -0.81
N TYR A 70 -4.37 5.56 -2.06
CA TYR A 70 -3.50 5.25 -3.20
C TYR A 70 -3.23 6.45 -4.10
N GLY A 71 -3.78 7.61 -3.79
CA GLY A 71 -3.76 8.80 -4.64
C GLY A 71 -4.77 8.74 -5.79
N ARG A 72 -4.89 9.86 -6.50
CA ARG A 72 -5.69 9.97 -7.72
C ARG A 72 -4.91 9.32 -8.86
N ARG A 73 -5.47 8.26 -9.45
CA ARG A 73 -5.00 7.75 -10.74
C ARG A 73 -5.39 8.77 -11.82
N SER A 74 -4.44 9.58 -12.25
CA SER A 74 -4.51 10.46 -13.44
C SER A 74 -3.85 9.77 -14.62
#